data_AF-M0A621-F1
#
_entry.id   AF-M0A621-F1
#
_cell.length_a   1.000
_cell.length_b   1.000
_cell.length_c   1.000
_cell.angle_alpha   90.00
_cell.angle_beta   90.00
_cell.angle_gamma   90.00
#
_symmetry.space_group_name_H-M   'P 1'
#
loop_
_entity.id
_entity.type
_entity.pdbx_description
1 polymer ?
#
loop_
_entity_poly.entity_id
_entity_poly.type
_entity_poly.pdbx_seq_one_letter_code
_entity_poly.pdbx_strand_id
1 'polypeptide(L)'
;MLIIAAAQIMIRGGAFQAILDWSIENLATNVRNAELTMVGSAALINAVITINTAAEVAIGPYISKIGERFNLNGYRRANILDAQTAALGYIFPWSGGVLAGYTAMQDLPDSYDWFDTGMLVTPIDVVPFVFQGWLLVAVFVIAALTGFGREYVIDRESEEVARI
;
A
#
# COMPACT_ATOMS: atom_id res chain seq x y z
N MET A 1 13.04 -0.78 14.46
CA MET A 1 14.30 -1.50 14.15
C MET A 1 14.13 -3.01 13.98
N LEU A 2 13.20 -3.67 14.70
CA LEU A 2 12.98 -5.13 14.57
C LEU A 2 12.38 -5.55 13.20
N ILE A 3 11.48 -4.74 12.63
CA ILE A 3 10.89 -4.97 11.29
C ILE A 3 11.96 -4.96 10.20
N ILE A 4 12.90 -4.00 10.25
CA ILE A 4 14.01 -3.92 9.28
C ILE A 4 14.94 -5.13 9.43
N ALA A 5 15.21 -5.56 10.66
CA ALA A 5 16.00 -6.77 10.91
C ALA A 5 15.31 -8.03 10.35
N ALA A 6 14.00 -8.18 10.57
CA ALA A 6 13.21 -9.29 10.01
C ALA A 6 13.19 -9.27 8.47
N ALA A 7 13.02 -8.08 7.86
CA ALA A 7 13.09 -7.91 6.41
C ALA A 7 14.49 -8.29 5.88
N GLN A 8 15.56 -7.88 6.55
CA GLN A 8 16.93 -8.26 6.18
C GLN A 8 17.18 -9.77 6.28
N ILE A 9 16.63 -10.44 7.30
CA ILE A 9 16.69 -11.91 7.43
C ILE A 9 15.95 -12.57 6.27
N MET A 10 14.76 -12.09 5.91
CA MET A 10 13.98 -12.62 4.78
C MET A 10 14.69 -12.43 3.42
N ILE A 11 15.34 -11.27 3.24
CA ILE A 11 16.14 -10.96 2.05
C ILE A 11 17.35 -11.89 1.97
N ARG A 12 18.12 -12.02 3.05
CA ARG A 12 19.32 -12.86 3.08
C ARG A 12 19.02 -14.36 3.07
N GLY A 13 17.87 -14.76 3.62
CA GLY A 13 17.40 -16.14 3.66
C GLY A 13 16.77 -16.62 2.35
N GLY A 14 16.71 -15.79 1.30
CA GLY A 14 16.18 -16.16 -0.01
C GLY A 14 14.66 -16.25 -0.11
N ALA A 15 13.91 -16.25 1.01
CA ALA A 15 12.46 -16.26 1.03
C ALA A 15 11.85 -15.05 0.28
N PHE A 16 12.46 -13.88 0.43
CA PHE A 16 12.06 -12.69 -0.31
C PHE A 16 12.22 -12.87 -1.83
N GLN A 17 13.32 -13.49 -2.26
CA GLN A 17 13.60 -13.74 -3.66
C GLN A 17 12.60 -14.77 -4.24
N ALA A 18 12.30 -15.83 -3.49
CA ALA A 18 11.29 -16.82 -3.89
C ALA A 18 9.89 -16.21 -4.06
N ILE A 19 9.46 -15.35 -3.13
CA ILE A 19 8.16 -14.65 -3.23
C ILE A 19 8.15 -13.71 -4.43
N LEU A 20 9.25 -12.98 -4.65
CA LEU A 20 9.40 -12.09 -5.78
C LEU A 20 9.33 -12.83 -7.11
N ASP A 21 10.12 -13.90 -7.27
CA ASP A 21 10.19 -14.67 -8.52
C ASP A 21 8.81 -15.28 -8.82
N TRP A 22 8.16 -15.88 -7.83
CA TRP A 22 6.78 -16.37 -7.95
C TRP A 22 5.80 -15.27 -8.35
N SER A 23 5.89 -14.10 -7.73
CA SER A 23 4.98 -12.98 -8.01
C SER A 23 5.20 -12.44 -9.42
N ILE A 24 6.42 -12.45 -9.92
CA ILE A 24 6.65 -11.99 -11.28
C ILE A 24 6.18 -13.02 -12.31
N GLU A 25 6.47 -14.30 -12.09
CA GLU A 25 6.07 -15.37 -13.01
C GLU A 25 4.55 -15.53 -13.10
N ASN A 26 3.83 -15.31 -12.00
CA ASN A 26 2.39 -15.60 -11.91
C ASN A 26 1.50 -14.36 -11.95
N LEU A 27 1.95 -13.21 -11.41
CA LEU A 27 1.12 -12.01 -11.28
C LEU A 27 1.61 -10.91 -12.21
N ALA A 28 2.88 -10.51 -12.15
CA ALA A 28 3.42 -9.41 -12.93
C ALA A 28 3.87 -9.86 -14.33
N THR A 29 2.96 -10.42 -15.14
CA THR A 29 3.25 -10.91 -16.51
C THR A 29 3.27 -9.81 -17.57
N ASN A 30 2.70 -8.64 -17.28
CA ASN A 30 2.72 -7.45 -18.14
C ASN A 30 2.81 -6.18 -17.29
N VAL A 31 3.13 -5.04 -17.91
CA VAL A 31 3.32 -3.76 -17.20
C VAL A 31 2.12 -3.36 -16.34
N ARG A 32 0.89 -3.60 -16.83
CA ARG A 32 -0.35 -3.31 -16.10
C ARG A 32 -0.47 -4.17 -14.84
N ASN A 33 -0.22 -5.46 -14.98
CA ASN A 33 -0.27 -6.40 -13.89
C ASN A 33 0.87 -6.16 -12.89
N ALA A 34 2.02 -5.68 -13.34
CA ALA A 34 3.11 -5.26 -12.46
C ALA A 34 2.69 -4.09 -11.56
N GLU A 35 2.06 -3.05 -12.13
CA GLU A 35 1.52 -1.93 -11.34
C GLU A 35 0.42 -2.38 -10.37
N LEU A 36 -0.50 -3.23 -10.81
CA LEU A 36 -1.53 -3.79 -9.94
C LEU A 36 -0.96 -4.67 -8.83
N THR A 37 0.11 -5.43 -9.12
CA THR A 37 0.80 -6.24 -8.12
C THR A 37 1.50 -5.34 -7.10
N MET A 38 2.13 -4.24 -7.54
CA MET A 38 2.71 -3.25 -6.64
C MET A 38 1.63 -2.63 -5.75
N VAL A 39 0.53 -2.14 -6.33
CA VAL A 39 -0.62 -1.58 -5.59
C VAL A 39 -1.18 -2.60 -4.59
N GLY A 40 -1.48 -3.82 -5.03
CA GLY A 40 -2.05 -4.87 -4.20
C GLY A 40 -1.13 -5.33 -3.07
N SER A 41 0.16 -5.50 -3.36
CA SER A 41 1.15 -5.87 -2.34
C SER A 41 1.32 -4.77 -1.29
N ALA A 42 1.40 -3.50 -1.71
CA ALA A 42 1.48 -2.36 -0.81
C ALA A 42 0.23 -2.28 0.06
N ALA A 43 -0.93 -2.53 -0.54
CA ALA A 43 -2.20 -2.54 0.14
C ALA A 43 -2.28 -3.62 1.24
N LEU A 44 -1.85 -4.85 0.92
CA LEU A 44 -1.82 -5.95 1.87
C LEU A 44 -0.90 -5.66 3.06
N ILE A 45 0.30 -5.13 2.80
CA ILE A 45 1.23 -4.77 3.87
C ILE A 45 0.66 -3.65 4.75
N ASN A 46 0.01 -2.64 4.17
CA ASN A 46 -0.61 -1.56 4.95
C ASN A 46 -1.86 -1.98 5.72
N ALA A 47 -2.56 -3.02 5.29
CA ALA A 47 -3.64 -3.60 6.07
C ALA A 47 -3.15 -4.19 7.40
N VAL A 48 -1.92 -4.71 7.43
CA VAL A 48 -1.30 -5.31 8.63
C VAL A 48 -0.48 -4.27 9.41
N ILE A 49 0.30 -3.46 8.71
CA ILE A 49 1.19 -2.45 9.26
C ILE A 49 0.59 -1.07 8.98
N THR A 50 -0.11 -0.51 9.96
CA THR A 50 -0.78 0.79 9.82
C THR A 50 0.14 1.99 9.99
N ILE A 51 1.45 1.76 10.15
CA ILE A 51 2.45 2.82 10.25
C ILE A 51 3.09 3.00 8.88
N ASN A 52 2.75 4.09 8.20
CA ASN A 52 3.14 4.35 6.80
C ASN A 52 4.64 4.13 6.56
N THR A 53 5.50 4.77 7.37
CA THR A 53 6.95 4.64 7.24
C THR A 53 7.45 3.20 7.43
N ALA A 54 6.87 2.45 8.36
CA ALA A 54 7.28 1.07 8.60
C ALA A 54 6.85 0.15 7.46
N ALA A 55 5.64 0.32 6.95
CA ALA A 55 5.13 -0.40 5.78
C ALA A 55 5.96 -0.10 4.53
N GLU A 56 6.27 1.18 4.30
CA GLU A 56 7.06 1.64 3.16
C GLU A 56 8.47 1.07 3.15
N VAL A 57 9.16 1.10 4.30
CA VAL A 57 10.49 0.52 4.43
C VAL A 57 10.46 -1.00 4.27
N ALA A 58 9.40 -1.66 4.73
CA ALA A 58 9.27 -3.11 4.64
C ALA A 58 9.06 -3.59 3.19
N ILE A 59 8.21 -2.92 2.42
CA ILE A 59 7.83 -3.36 1.07
C ILE A 59 8.58 -2.63 -0.06
N GLY A 60 9.22 -1.50 0.22
CA GLY A 60 9.95 -0.68 -0.76
C GLY A 60 10.91 -1.47 -1.66
N PRO A 61 11.77 -2.37 -1.12
CA PRO A 61 12.65 -3.20 -1.95
C PRO A 61 11.90 -4.11 -2.94
N TYR A 62 10.71 -4.59 -2.56
CA TYR A 62 9.89 -5.47 -3.40
C TYR A 62 9.29 -4.70 -4.57
N ILE A 63 8.71 -3.53 -4.29
CA ILE A 63 8.16 -2.64 -5.31
C ILE A 63 9.26 -2.16 -6.27
N SER A 64 10.44 -1.80 -5.75
CA SER A 64 11.56 -1.37 -6.58
C SER A 64 11.94 -2.44 -7.60
N LYS A 65 12.12 -3.69 -7.15
CA LYS A 65 12.52 -4.82 -8.01
C LYS A 65 11.46 -5.18 -9.05
N ILE A 66 10.18 -5.17 -8.69
CA ILE A 66 9.09 -5.43 -9.67
C ILE A 66 9.13 -4.37 -10.77
N GLY A 67 9.13 -3.09 -10.41
CA GLY A 67 9.05 -2.05 -11.41
C GLY A 67 10.34 -1.87 -12.22
N GLU A 68 11.52 -2.19 -11.65
CA GLU A 68 12.79 -2.25 -12.39
C GLU A 68 12.76 -3.27 -13.54
N ARG A 69 12.15 -4.44 -13.34
CA ARG A 69 12.02 -5.45 -14.40
C ARG A 69 11.21 -4.96 -15.60
N PHE A 70 10.28 -4.03 -15.37
CA PHE A 70 9.44 -3.43 -16.41
C PHE A 70 9.89 -2.02 -16.83
N ASN A 71 11.11 -1.62 -16.46
CA ASN A 71 11.69 -0.30 -16.75
C ASN A 71 10.81 0.90 -16.32
N LEU A 72 9.99 0.72 -15.27
CA LEU A 72 9.13 1.78 -14.74
C LEU A 72 9.97 2.84 -14.02
N ASN A 73 9.68 4.12 -14.28
CA ASN A 73 10.36 5.24 -13.63
C ASN A 73 10.29 5.10 -12.09
N GLY A 74 11.40 5.39 -11.40
CA GLY A 74 11.45 5.47 -9.94
C GLY A 74 10.35 6.35 -9.35
N TYR A 75 10.03 7.46 -10.02
CA TYR A 75 8.94 8.35 -9.61
C TYR A 75 7.58 7.63 -9.58
N ARG A 76 7.26 6.85 -10.61
CA ARG A 76 6.01 6.07 -10.70
C ARG A 76 5.90 5.05 -9.57
N ARG A 77 7.00 4.32 -9.33
CA ARG A 77 7.10 3.28 -8.29
C ARG A 77 6.93 3.87 -6.89
N ALA A 78 7.63 4.98 -6.62
CA ALA A 78 7.54 5.70 -5.35
C ALA A 78 6.13 6.26 -5.11
N ASN A 79 5.50 6.85 -6.14
CA ASN A 79 4.17 7.42 -6.01
C ASN A 79 3.10 6.34 -5.76
N ILE A 80 3.19 5.18 -6.41
CA ILE A 80 2.32 4.03 -6.12
C ILE A 80 2.50 3.59 -4.66
N LEU A 81 3.75 3.46 -4.20
CA LEU A 81 4.06 3.02 -2.85
C LEU A 81 3.52 4.00 -1.80
N ASP A 82 3.85 5.28 -1.92
CA ASP A 82 3.46 6.35 -0.99
C ASP A 82 1.94 6.54 -0.95
N ALA A 83 1.26 6.50 -2.09
CA ALA A 83 -0.19 6.65 -2.11
C ALA A 83 -0.92 5.49 -1.43
N GLN A 84 -0.43 4.24 -1.59
CA GLN A 84 -1.04 3.10 -0.90
C GLN A 84 -0.79 3.14 0.60
N THR A 85 0.40 3.56 1.04
CA THR A 85 0.72 3.69 2.47
C THR A 85 -0.07 4.83 3.11
N ALA A 86 -0.13 5.99 2.46
CA ALA A 86 -0.91 7.14 2.91
C ALA A 86 -2.42 6.87 2.98
N ALA A 87 -2.94 5.99 2.11
CA ALA A 87 -4.35 5.63 2.13
C ALA A 87 -4.68 4.56 3.18
N LEU A 88 -4.06 3.39 3.05
CA LEU A 88 -4.50 2.18 3.76
C LEU A 88 -4.03 2.14 5.22
N GLY A 89 -3.01 2.92 5.57
CA GLY A 89 -2.62 3.11 6.96
C GLY A 89 -3.72 3.69 7.86
N TYR A 90 -4.75 4.32 7.29
CA TYR A 90 -5.81 5.02 8.02
C TYR A 90 -7.23 4.50 7.76
N ILE A 91 -7.42 3.54 6.85
CA ILE A 91 -8.76 3.02 6.51
C ILE A 91 -9.25 2.00 7.55
N PHE A 92 -8.36 1.19 8.11
CA PHE A 92 -8.77 0.05 8.92
C PHE A 92 -9.19 0.43 10.35
N PRO A 93 -10.08 -0.36 10.99
CA PRO A 93 -10.57 -0.09 12.35
C PRO A 93 -9.45 0.02 13.40
N TRP A 94 -8.36 -0.72 13.20
CA TRP A 94 -7.19 -0.73 14.09
C TRP A 94 -6.13 0.32 13.72
N SER A 95 -6.41 1.18 12.74
CA SER A 95 -5.51 2.28 12.42
C SER A 95 -5.42 3.27 13.58
N GLY A 96 -4.23 3.83 13.79
CA GLY A 96 -3.99 4.77 14.88
C GLY A 96 -4.90 6.00 14.82
N GLY A 97 -5.22 6.49 13.62
CA GLY A 97 -6.11 7.63 13.44
C GLY A 97 -7.56 7.34 13.87
N VAL A 98 -8.12 6.21 13.43
CA VAL A 98 -9.49 5.80 13.80
C VAL A 98 -9.59 5.50 15.29
N LEU A 99 -8.61 4.79 15.86
CA LEU A 99 -8.59 4.48 17.29
C LEU A 99 -8.42 5.72 18.16
N ALA A 100 -7.60 6.69 17.74
CA ALA A 100 -7.46 7.96 18.45
C ALA A 100 -8.78 8.75 18.46
N GLY A 101 -9.46 8.83 17.31
CA GLY A 101 -10.79 9.45 17.22
C GLY A 101 -11.81 8.74 18.10
N TYR A 102 -11.85 7.41 18.07
CA TYR A 102 -12.74 6.62 18.93
C TYR A 102 -12.45 6.81 20.42
N THR A 103 -11.18 6.89 20.81
CA THR A 103 -10.78 7.14 22.20
C THR A 103 -11.25 8.52 22.66
N ALA A 104 -11.08 9.54 21.83
CA ALA A 104 -11.58 10.88 22.14
C ALA A 104 -13.12 10.96 22.24
N MET A 105 -13.84 10.11 21.50
CA MET A 105 -15.30 10.04 21.57
C MET A 105 -15.82 9.41 22.86
N GLN A 106 -15.07 8.50 23.48
CA GLN A 106 -15.50 7.79 24.70
C GLN A 106 -15.76 8.72 25.89
N ASP A 107 -15.09 9.88 25.93
CA ASP A 107 -15.24 10.86 27.01
C ASP A 107 -16.42 11.84 26.78
N LEU A 108 -17.03 11.82 25.60
CA LEU A 108 -18.11 12.75 25.22
C LEU A 108 -19.44 12.51 25.96
N PRO A 109 -19.91 11.26 26.20
CA PRO A 109 -21.15 11.02 26.94
C PRO A 109 -21.13 11.61 28.36
N ASP A 110 -19.98 11.58 29.04
CA ASP A 110 -19.82 12.14 30.38
C ASP A 110 -19.67 13.68 30.36
N SER A 111 -19.29 14.26 29.21
CA SER A 111 -19.03 15.69 29.06
C SER A 111 -20.26 16.47 28.57
N TYR A 112 -21.24 15.82 27.95
CA TYR A 112 -22.37 16.46 27.30
C TYR A 112 -23.69 15.71 27.53
N ASP A 113 -24.63 16.32 28.26
CA ASP A 113 -25.94 15.72 28.60
C ASP A 113 -26.81 15.32 27.38
N TRP A 114 -26.53 15.89 26.20
CA TRP A 114 -27.24 15.59 24.95
C TRP A 114 -26.63 14.43 24.17
N PHE A 115 -25.43 13.99 24.53
CA PHE A 115 -24.68 12.95 23.83
C PHE A 115 -24.82 11.61 24.56
N ASP A 116 -25.53 10.66 23.96
CA ASP A 116 -25.74 9.34 24.56
C ASP A 116 -24.65 8.34 24.09
N THR A 117 -24.40 7.31 24.89
CA THR A 117 -23.51 6.18 24.56
C THR A 117 -23.96 5.50 23.25
N GLY A 118 -25.27 5.50 22.96
CA GLY A 118 -25.81 5.00 21.69
C GLY A 118 -25.41 5.80 20.45
N MET A 119 -24.86 7.01 20.62
CA MET A 119 -24.33 7.85 19.53
C MET A 119 -22.85 7.58 19.24
N LEU A 120 -22.17 6.74 20.04
CA LEU A 120 -20.79 6.37 19.80
C LEU A 120 -20.68 5.53 18.53
N VAL A 121 -19.86 6.02 17.59
CA VAL A 121 -19.57 5.32 16.34
C VAL A 121 -18.43 4.35 16.60
N THR A 122 -18.65 3.05 16.33
CA THR A 122 -17.58 2.07 16.52
C THR A 122 -16.52 2.22 15.43
N PRO A 123 -15.25 1.84 15.68
CA PRO A 123 -14.18 1.96 14.70
C PRO A 123 -14.47 1.26 13.36
N ILE A 124 -15.25 0.18 13.38
CA ILE A 124 -15.61 -0.55 12.16
C ILE A 124 -16.64 0.19 11.31
N ASP A 125 -17.53 0.96 11.95
CA ASP A 125 -18.52 1.76 11.25
C ASP A 125 -17.87 2.94 10.52
N VAL A 126 -16.71 3.41 10.98
CA VAL A 126 -15.96 4.54 10.37
C VAL A 126 -15.26 4.15 9.08
N VAL A 127 -14.87 2.88 8.91
CA VAL A 127 -14.09 2.38 7.75
C VAL A 127 -14.62 2.85 6.39
N PRO A 128 -15.91 2.70 6.05
CA PRO A 128 -16.43 3.17 4.75
C PRO A 128 -16.40 4.70 4.59
N PHE A 129 -16.33 5.45 5.69
CA PHE A 129 -16.34 6.92 5.68
C PHE A 129 -14.95 7.55 5.64
N VAL A 130 -13.87 6.74 5.59
CA VAL A 130 -12.50 7.24 5.37
C VAL A 130 -12.31 7.58 3.89
N PHE A 131 -13.00 8.63 3.43
CA PHE A 131 -13.10 8.99 2.01
C PHE A 131 -11.75 9.23 1.37
N GLN A 132 -10.84 9.94 2.05
CA GLN A 132 -9.50 10.21 1.53
C GLN A 132 -8.76 8.91 1.18
N GLY A 133 -8.79 7.92 2.08
CA GLY A 133 -8.12 6.64 1.86
C GLY A 133 -8.73 5.89 0.68
N TRP A 134 -10.06 5.75 0.65
CA TRP A 134 -10.74 5.04 -0.44
C TRP A 134 -10.57 5.71 -1.80
N LEU A 135 -10.61 7.05 -1.84
CA LEU A 135 -10.38 7.81 -3.07
C LEU A 135 -8.95 7.63 -3.57
N LEU A 136 -7.94 7.69 -2.69
CA LEU A 136 -6.55 7.46 -3.08
C LEU A 136 -6.33 6.05 -3.63
N VAL A 137 -6.87 5.01 -2.97
CA VAL A 137 -6.83 3.63 -3.47
C VAL A 137 -7.49 3.55 -4.85
N ALA A 138 -8.71 4.10 -5.00
CA ALA A 138 -9.44 4.07 -6.26
C ALA A 138 -8.67 4.76 -7.40
N VAL A 139 -8.13 5.96 -7.14
CA VAL A 139 -7.34 6.72 -8.13
C VAL A 139 -6.12 5.92 -8.59
N PHE A 140 -5.37 5.31 -7.69
CA PHE A 140 -4.17 4.55 -8.05
C PHE A 140 -4.46 3.19 -8.69
N VAL A 141 -5.57 2.54 -8.31
CA VAL A 141 -6.06 1.36 -9.02
C VAL A 141 -6.44 1.74 -10.45
N ILE A 142 -7.18 2.83 -10.65
CA ILE A 142 -7.56 3.31 -11.99
C ILE A 142 -6.31 3.71 -12.79
N ALA A 143 -5.36 4.42 -12.18
CA ALA A 143 -4.11 4.82 -12.83
C ALA A 143 -3.26 3.60 -13.24
N ALA A 144 -3.21 2.54 -12.42
CA ALA A 144 -2.56 1.28 -12.75
C ALA A 144 -3.28 0.53 -13.89
N LEU A 145 -4.62 0.51 -13.88
CA LEU A 145 -5.42 -0.15 -14.91
C LEU A 145 -5.31 0.54 -16.28
N THR A 146 -5.36 1.87 -16.29
CA THR A 146 -5.33 2.70 -17.51
C THR A 146 -3.92 2.97 -18.02
N GLY A 147 -2.90 2.83 -17.16
CA GLY A 147 -1.54 3.24 -17.46
C GLY A 147 -1.36 4.77 -17.53
N PHE A 148 -2.35 5.54 -17.05
CA PHE A 148 -2.27 6.98 -17.00
C PHE A 148 -1.09 7.43 -16.14
N GLY A 149 -0.17 8.22 -16.70
CA GLY A 149 1.03 8.71 -16.00
C GLY A 149 2.20 7.72 -15.94
N ARG A 150 2.23 6.70 -16.82
CA ARG A 150 3.40 5.83 -16.98
C ARG A 150 4.55 6.59 -17.61
N GLU A 151 5.68 6.55 -16.94
CA GLU A 151 6.96 6.98 -17.47
C GLU A 151 7.96 5.84 -17.37
N TYR A 152 8.79 5.72 -18.39
CA TYR A 152 9.83 4.71 -18.48
C TYR A 152 11.20 5.37 -18.33
N VAL A 153 12.16 4.63 -17.77
CA VAL A 153 13.55 5.10 -17.72
C VAL A 153 14.11 5.09 -19.14
N ILE A 154 14.76 6.18 -19.56
CA ILE A 154 15.25 6.38 -20.95
C ILE A 154 16.41 5.42 -21.31
N ASP A 155 17.04 4.77 -20.32
CA ASP A 155 18.37 4.16 -20.48
C ASP A 155 18.46 2.65 -20.20
N ARG A 156 17.42 1.89 -20.54
CA ARG A 156 17.54 0.43 -20.69
C ARG A 156 16.72 -0.02 -21.89
N GLU A 157 17.39 -0.47 -22.94
CA GLU A 157 16.76 -1.37 -23.91
C GLU A 157 16.20 -2.55 -23.11
N SER A 158 14.89 -2.75 -23.18
CA SER A 158 14.31 -4.02 -22.74
C SER A 158 14.87 -5.09 -23.66
N GLU A 159 15.86 -5.87 -23.20
CA GLU A 159 16.02 -7.19 -23.77
C GLU A 159 14.70 -7.92 -23.52
N GLU A 160 13.98 -8.17 -24.62
CA GLU A 160 12.78 -9.00 -24.70
C GLU A 160 11.43 -8.32 -24.38
N VAL A 161 10.91 -7.53 -25.33
CA VAL A 161 9.57 -7.77 -25.91
C VAL A 161 9.58 -7.39 -27.40
N ALA A 162 10.40 -8.12 -28.17
CA ALA A 162 10.20 -8.25 -29.61
C ALA A 162 9.79 -9.70 -29.88
N ARG A 163 8.52 -10.03 -29.60
CA ARG A 163 7.77 -11.03 -30.38
C ARG A 163 6.29 -11.09 -29.96
N ILE A 164 5.49 -10.83 -31.00
CA ILE A 164 4.04 -11.05 -31.18
C ILE A 164 3.15 -9.93 -30.64
#